data_AF-A0A6A6GZI9-F1
#
_entry.id   AF-A0A6A6GZI9-F1
#
_cell.length_a   1.000
_cell.length_b   1.000
_cell.length_c   1.000
_cell.angle_alpha   90.00
_cell.angle_beta   90.00
_cell.angle_gamma   90.00
#
_symmetry.space_group_name_H-M   'P 1'
#
loop_
_entity.id
_entity.type
_entity.pdbx_description
1 polymer ?
#
loop_
_entity_poly.entity_id
_entity_poly.type
_entity_poly.pdbx_seq_one_letter_code
_entity_poly.pdbx_strand_id
1 'polypeptide(L)'
;MRPVGTPGTQLYDDDTTEPAEHTINNAKAYLRDFHSFNQRFIEHLRGRDSKNFPERLQNPIRVAVIDSGVSENDPKISAAIEQKRIVERKNWTESSYNDTYGHGTHVAKLFLTVAPNAKLYIAKVSENNKYILDTNLPTLGKAIDYAIDKWDVDIISISLGLDKSEPNIDAALDKALRPRGSNNRSYEKIVFAAASNEGARRACAFPARKPGVIRVNASDGNGGDIQRLSPGVDPNTENFVTLGINILSRWQGTDTLISGTSFATPIAAAIAADILELARFEVDIGVVEQRWLYSSKGMRAALKRYAEKVPGYRFLRPLESPEAVVQKLKEVLAVDFYV
;
A
#
# COMPACT_ATOMS: atom_id res chain seq x y z
N MET A 1 -6.74 -3.21 27.75
CA MET A 1 -5.63 -3.25 28.72
C MET A 1 -4.87 -4.56 28.50
N ARG A 2 -3.53 -4.51 28.45
CA ARG A 2 -2.65 -5.69 28.27
C ARG A 2 -2.67 -6.55 29.54
N PRO A 3 -2.79 -7.89 29.46
CA PRO A 3 -2.44 -8.76 30.58
C PRO A 3 -0.92 -8.68 30.78
N VAL A 4 -0.49 -8.31 31.99
CA VAL A 4 0.92 -8.24 32.36
C VAL A 4 1.54 -9.64 32.21
N GLY A 5 2.56 -9.79 31.36
CA GLY A 5 3.41 -11.00 31.33
C GLY A 5 3.59 -11.71 29.98
N THR A 6 2.80 -11.45 28.94
CA THR A 6 2.98 -12.11 27.63
C THR A 6 3.89 -11.27 26.71
N PRO A 7 5.02 -11.80 26.18
CA PRO A 7 5.85 -11.10 25.19
C PRO A 7 5.07 -10.97 23.87
N GLY A 8 4.93 -9.75 23.38
CA GLY A 8 4.21 -9.48 22.14
C GLY A 8 4.56 -8.09 21.61
N THR A 9 4.70 -8.01 20.30
CA THR A 9 5.07 -6.81 19.55
C THR A 9 3.81 -6.12 19.01
N GLN A 10 3.66 -4.83 19.24
CA GLN A 10 2.55 -4.05 18.68
C GLN A 10 2.75 -3.84 17.17
N LEU A 11 1.72 -4.14 16.38
CA LEU A 11 1.67 -3.99 14.93
C LEU A 11 0.90 -2.76 14.46
N TYR A 12 -0.21 -2.44 15.15
CA TYR A 12 -1.13 -1.37 14.77
C TYR A 12 -1.20 -0.30 15.85
N ASP A 13 -0.95 0.95 15.48
CA ASP A 13 -0.88 2.11 16.37
C ASP A 13 -1.89 3.19 15.94
N ASP A 14 -3.03 2.79 15.36
CA ASP A 14 -4.06 3.71 14.87
C ASP A 14 -4.53 4.69 15.96
N ASP A 15 -4.74 5.93 15.54
CA ASP A 15 -5.03 7.09 16.39
C ASP A 15 -6.53 7.26 16.64
N THR A 16 -6.87 7.68 17.86
CA THR A 16 -8.25 7.86 18.35
C THR A 16 -8.54 9.30 18.79
N THR A 17 -7.66 10.25 18.46
CA THR A 17 -7.81 11.65 18.85
C THR A 17 -9.02 12.30 18.18
N GLU A 18 -9.74 13.19 18.90
CA GLU A 18 -10.93 13.86 18.36
C GLU A 18 -10.66 14.56 17.02
N PRO A 19 -11.57 14.43 16.04
CA PRO A 19 -11.38 14.94 14.70
C PRO A 19 -11.82 16.41 14.58
N ALA A 20 -11.06 17.22 13.87
CA ALA A 20 -11.55 18.53 13.42
C ALA A 20 -12.45 18.35 12.19
N GLU A 21 -13.61 18.99 12.15
CA GLU A 21 -14.62 18.79 11.09
C GLU A 21 -14.07 18.95 9.67
N HIS A 22 -13.20 19.95 9.46
CA HIS A 22 -12.61 20.19 8.14
C HIS A 22 -11.78 19.01 7.63
N THR A 23 -11.05 18.29 8.50
CA THR A 23 -10.25 17.12 8.09
C THR A 23 -11.12 15.94 7.64
N ILE A 24 -12.30 15.78 8.22
CA ILE A 24 -13.30 14.77 7.79
C ILE A 24 -13.81 15.12 6.40
N ASN A 25 -14.12 16.40 6.16
CA ASN A 25 -14.59 16.87 4.85
C ASN A 25 -13.51 16.75 3.78
N ASN A 26 -12.25 17.03 4.13
CA ASN A 26 -11.10 16.82 3.24
C ASN A 26 -10.96 15.34 2.87
N ALA A 27 -11.06 14.41 3.83
CA ALA A 27 -11.01 12.97 3.57
C ALA A 27 -12.13 12.50 2.63
N LYS A 28 -13.37 12.99 2.83
CA LYS A 28 -14.51 12.69 1.95
C LYS A 28 -14.29 13.20 0.53
N ALA A 29 -13.83 14.46 0.39
CA ALA A 29 -13.55 15.06 -0.91
C ALA A 29 -12.48 14.26 -1.67
N TYR A 30 -11.37 13.92 -1.00
CA TYR A 30 -10.28 13.14 -1.57
C TYR A 30 -10.73 11.79 -2.14
N LEU A 31 -11.51 11.02 -1.38
CA LEU A 31 -12.02 9.72 -1.85
C LEU A 31 -13.06 9.87 -2.97
N ARG A 32 -13.89 10.92 -2.94
CA ARG A 32 -14.83 11.23 -4.03
C ARG A 32 -14.07 11.54 -5.32
N ASP A 33 -13.00 12.33 -5.24
CA ASP A 33 -12.22 12.73 -6.41
C ASP A 33 -11.52 11.51 -7.03
N PHE A 34 -11.00 10.58 -6.21
CA PHE A 34 -10.54 9.26 -6.70
C PHE A 34 -11.64 8.48 -7.41
N HIS A 35 -12.81 8.39 -6.79
CA HIS A 35 -13.94 7.68 -7.39
C HIS A 35 -14.31 8.26 -8.76
N SER A 36 -14.41 9.59 -8.87
CA SER A 36 -14.70 10.29 -10.12
C SER A 36 -13.62 10.06 -11.18
N PHE A 37 -12.33 10.11 -10.79
CA PHE A 37 -11.22 9.81 -11.71
C PHE A 37 -11.31 8.37 -12.23
N ASN A 38 -11.46 7.40 -11.33
CA ASN A 38 -11.46 5.98 -11.63
C ASN A 38 -12.60 5.58 -12.56
N GLN A 39 -13.81 6.04 -12.25
CA GLN A 39 -14.99 5.80 -13.08
C GLN A 39 -14.79 6.33 -14.51
N ARG A 40 -14.14 7.48 -14.64
CA ARG A 40 -13.94 8.13 -15.93
C ARG A 40 -12.80 7.52 -16.75
N PHE A 41 -11.73 7.06 -16.12
CA PHE A 41 -10.46 6.80 -16.81
C PHE A 41 -9.83 5.43 -16.56
N ILE A 42 -10.13 4.75 -15.45
CA ILE A 42 -9.49 3.48 -15.10
C ILE A 42 -10.42 2.31 -15.35
N GLU A 43 -11.68 2.38 -14.90
CA GLU A 43 -12.59 1.24 -14.94
C GLU A 43 -12.81 0.67 -16.35
N HIS A 44 -12.80 1.51 -17.38
CA HIS A 44 -12.95 1.09 -18.78
C HIS A 44 -11.71 0.37 -19.36
N LEU A 45 -10.56 0.42 -18.69
CA LEU A 45 -9.36 -0.31 -19.10
C LEU A 45 -9.47 -1.80 -18.81
N ARG A 46 -10.38 -2.18 -17.90
CA ARG A 46 -10.60 -3.57 -17.52
C ARG A 46 -10.99 -4.41 -18.74
N GLY A 47 -10.24 -5.49 -18.96
CA GLY A 47 -10.50 -6.43 -20.05
C GLY A 47 -10.03 -5.98 -21.42
N ARG A 48 -9.36 -4.83 -21.53
CA ARG A 48 -8.61 -4.47 -22.74
C ARG A 48 -7.27 -5.20 -22.77
N ASP A 49 -6.76 -5.45 -23.97
CA ASP A 49 -5.40 -5.95 -24.17
C ASP A 49 -4.39 -4.81 -24.01
N SER A 50 -3.41 -4.99 -23.12
CA SER A 50 -2.32 -4.03 -22.94
C SER A 50 -1.40 -4.09 -24.16
N LYS A 51 -1.13 -2.94 -24.76
CA LYS A 51 -0.20 -2.85 -25.89
C LYS A 51 1.22 -2.80 -25.31
N ASN A 52 2.12 -3.60 -25.87
CA ASN A 52 3.58 -3.49 -25.64
C ASN A 52 4.14 -4.08 -24.32
N PHE A 53 3.32 -4.71 -23.48
CA PHE A 53 3.82 -5.41 -22.28
C PHE A 53 4.11 -6.90 -22.57
N PRO A 54 5.19 -7.50 -22.00
CA PRO A 54 5.42 -8.93 -21.99
C PRO A 54 4.22 -9.66 -21.39
N GLU A 55 3.89 -10.84 -21.93
CA GLU A 55 2.71 -11.65 -21.56
C GLU A 55 2.44 -11.71 -20.05
N ARG A 56 3.47 -11.90 -19.20
CA ARG A 56 3.32 -11.92 -17.73
C ARG A 56 2.68 -10.62 -17.20
N LEU A 57 3.15 -9.47 -17.70
CA LEU A 57 2.73 -8.13 -17.28
C LEU A 57 1.51 -7.62 -18.06
N GLN A 58 0.98 -8.39 -19.00
CA GLN A 58 -0.31 -8.07 -19.64
C GLN A 58 -1.50 -8.33 -18.72
N ASN A 59 -1.29 -9.05 -17.62
CA ASN A 59 -2.30 -9.30 -16.61
C ASN A 59 -2.53 -8.08 -15.71
N PRO A 60 -3.74 -7.91 -15.14
CA PRO A 60 -4.02 -6.88 -14.15
C PRO A 60 -2.99 -6.82 -13.04
N ILE A 61 -2.68 -5.61 -12.55
CA ILE A 61 -1.68 -5.40 -11.49
C ILE A 61 -2.05 -6.22 -10.25
N ARG A 62 -1.08 -7.01 -9.76
CA ARG A 62 -1.27 -7.93 -8.63
C ARG A 62 -0.68 -7.31 -7.37
N VAL A 63 -1.47 -7.22 -6.32
CA VAL A 63 -1.06 -6.58 -5.06
C VAL A 63 -1.30 -7.50 -3.88
N ALA A 64 -0.26 -7.75 -3.10
CA ALA A 64 -0.39 -8.40 -1.79
C ALA A 64 -0.65 -7.34 -0.71
N VAL A 65 -1.67 -7.58 0.12
CA VAL A 65 -1.92 -6.82 1.35
C VAL A 65 -1.60 -7.73 2.52
N ILE A 66 -0.63 -7.33 3.34
CA ILE A 66 -0.18 -8.09 4.51
C ILE A 66 -0.71 -7.41 5.77
N ASP A 67 -1.73 -8.02 6.39
CA ASP A 67 -2.53 -7.38 7.45
C ASP A 67 -3.30 -8.41 8.32
N SER A 68 -4.41 -8.02 8.98
CA SER A 68 -5.24 -8.87 9.84
C SER A 68 -6.27 -9.72 9.07
N GLY A 69 -6.18 -9.77 7.74
CA GLY A 69 -7.11 -10.49 6.87
C GLY A 69 -8.23 -9.60 6.32
N VAL A 70 -9.33 -10.21 5.88
CA VAL A 70 -10.55 -9.50 5.48
C VAL A 70 -11.79 -10.21 5.99
N SER A 71 -12.85 -9.46 6.30
CA SER A 71 -14.15 -10.01 6.68
C SER A 71 -15.06 -10.17 5.46
N GLU A 72 -15.48 -11.40 5.17
CA GLU A 72 -16.41 -11.68 4.06
C GLU A 72 -17.80 -11.07 4.28
N ASN A 73 -18.17 -10.82 5.54
CA ASN A 73 -19.44 -10.17 5.87
C ASN A 73 -19.48 -8.68 5.48
N ASP A 74 -18.33 -8.07 5.12
CA ASP A 74 -18.33 -6.72 4.58
C ASP A 74 -18.80 -6.74 3.10
N PRO A 75 -19.85 -5.99 2.74
CA PRO A 75 -20.42 -6.05 1.38
C PRO A 75 -19.41 -5.72 0.27
N LYS A 76 -18.46 -4.81 0.52
CA LYS A 76 -17.45 -4.44 -0.49
C LYS A 76 -16.41 -5.55 -0.67
N ILE A 77 -16.04 -6.23 0.42
CA ILE A 77 -15.16 -7.40 0.36
C ILE A 77 -15.86 -8.57 -0.33
N SER A 78 -17.10 -8.89 0.04
CA SER A 78 -17.87 -9.96 -0.60
C SER A 78 -17.99 -9.74 -2.11
N ALA A 79 -18.40 -8.54 -2.53
CA ALA A 79 -18.48 -8.18 -3.94
C ALA A 79 -17.12 -8.29 -4.65
N ALA A 80 -16.02 -7.90 -3.99
CA ALA A 80 -14.68 -8.04 -4.57
C ALA A 80 -14.23 -9.49 -4.71
N ILE A 81 -14.64 -10.39 -3.82
CA ILE A 81 -14.38 -11.84 -3.94
C ILE A 81 -15.20 -12.42 -5.11
N GLU A 82 -16.50 -12.11 -5.19
CA GLU A 82 -17.39 -12.56 -6.27
C GLU A 82 -16.89 -12.09 -7.65
N GLN A 83 -16.42 -10.84 -7.74
CA GLN A 83 -15.83 -10.25 -8.95
C GLN A 83 -14.39 -10.73 -9.23
N LYS A 84 -13.86 -11.66 -8.42
CA LYS A 84 -12.48 -12.15 -8.49
C LYS A 84 -11.44 -11.01 -8.47
N ARG A 85 -11.74 -9.92 -7.76
CA ARG A 85 -10.80 -8.82 -7.47
C ARG A 85 -9.96 -9.14 -6.26
N ILE A 86 -10.52 -9.76 -5.23
CA ILE A 86 -9.74 -10.50 -4.23
C ILE A 86 -9.59 -11.92 -4.78
N VAL A 87 -8.37 -12.28 -5.17
CA VAL A 87 -8.09 -13.51 -5.93
C VAL A 87 -7.83 -14.68 -5.01
N GLU A 88 -6.95 -14.49 -4.03
CA GLU A 88 -6.60 -15.51 -3.06
C GLU A 88 -6.37 -14.87 -1.69
N ARG A 89 -6.56 -15.68 -0.65
CA ARG A 89 -6.37 -15.28 0.73
C ARG A 89 -5.64 -16.41 1.43
N LYS A 90 -4.62 -16.07 2.21
CA LYS A 90 -3.82 -17.05 2.95
C LYS A 90 -3.65 -16.60 4.39
N ASN A 91 -3.90 -17.52 5.31
CA ASN A 91 -3.76 -17.28 6.73
C ASN A 91 -2.46 -17.89 7.25
N TRP A 92 -1.66 -17.09 7.96
CA TRP A 92 -0.48 -17.51 8.70
C TRP A 92 -0.67 -17.47 10.21
N THR A 93 -1.90 -17.27 10.66
CA THR A 93 -2.31 -17.44 12.06
C THR A 93 -2.93 -18.82 12.27
N GLU A 94 -3.14 -19.23 13.52
CA GLU A 94 -3.71 -20.55 13.87
C GLU A 94 -5.26 -20.55 13.83
N SER A 95 -5.88 -19.49 13.30
CA SER A 95 -7.32 -19.25 13.35
C SER A 95 -7.99 -19.20 11.96
N SER A 96 -9.24 -18.73 11.92
CA SER A 96 -10.02 -18.62 10.70
C SER A 96 -9.47 -17.54 9.76
N TYR A 97 -9.84 -17.62 8.47
CA TYR A 97 -9.49 -16.60 7.46
C TYR A 97 -10.18 -15.25 7.71
N ASN A 98 -11.20 -15.21 8.57
CA ASN A 98 -12.02 -14.03 8.78
C ASN A 98 -11.28 -12.99 9.63
N ASP A 99 -11.38 -11.73 9.22
CA ASP A 99 -10.84 -10.61 9.99
C ASP A 99 -11.77 -10.24 11.14
N THR A 100 -11.36 -10.63 12.34
CA THR A 100 -12.02 -10.38 13.61
C THR A 100 -11.57 -9.07 14.26
N TYR A 101 -10.39 -8.57 13.90
CA TYR A 101 -9.91 -7.27 14.38
C TYR A 101 -10.56 -6.13 13.60
N GLY A 102 -10.60 -6.22 12.27
CA GLY A 102 -11.24 -5.27 11.34
C GLY A 102 -10.26 -4.43 10.52
N HIS A 103 -9.02 -4.28 10.96
CA HIS A 103 -8.04 -3.40 10.32
C HIS A 103 -7.75 -3.75 8.86
N GLY A 104 -7.42 -5.01 8.59
CA GLY A 104 -7.18 -5.50 7.23
C GLY A 104 -8.38 -5.35 6.31
N THR A 105 -9.60 -5.49 6.84
CA THR A 105 -10.84 -5.19 6.11
C THR A 105 -10.90 -3.73 5.67
N HIS A 106 -10.57 -2.78 6.55
CA HIS A 106 -10.52 -1.35 6.21
C HIS A 106 -9.42 -1.04 5.19
N VAL A 107 -8.22 -1.58 5.38
CA VAL A 107 -7.08 -1.45 4.47
C VAL A 107 -7.44 -1.96 3.06
N ALA A 108 -8.02 -3.16 2.96
CA ALA A 108 -8.44 -3.73 1.68
C ALA A 108 -9.54 -2.89 1.01
N LYS A 109 -10.52 -2.38 1.78
CA LYS A 109 -11.58 -1.50 1.24
C LYS A 109 -11.02 -0.21 0.68
N LEU A 110 -10.06 0.42 1.34
CA LEU A 110 -9.41 1.64 0.85
C LEU A 110 -8.68 1.35 -0.45
N PHE A 111 -7.87 0.29 -0.49
CA PHE A 111 -7.19 -0.13 -1.72
C PHE A 111 -8.20 -0.35 -2.86
N LEU A 112 -9.26 -1.13 -2.63
CA LEU A 112 -10.27 -1.46 -3.65
C LEU A 112 -11.06 -0.24 -4.14
N THR A 113 -11.12 0.83 -3.35
CA THR A 113 -11.73 2.12 -3.73
C THR A 113 -10.84 2.87 -4.70
N VAL A 114 -9.53 2.85 -4.45
CA VAL A 114 -8.55 3.62 -5.20
C VAL A 114 -8.11 2.89 -6.46
N ALA A 115 -7.85 1.58 -6.44
CA ALA A 115 -7.41 0.83 -7.62
C ALA A 115 -8.49 -0.15 -8.10
N PRO A 116 -9.43 0.27 -8.97
CA PRO A 116 -10.58 -0.54 -9.37
C PRO A 116 -10.20 -1.78 -10.19
N ASN A 117 -9.09 -1.77 -10.93
CA ASN A 117 -8.73 -2.88 -11.84
C ASN A 117 -7.71 -3.86 -11.27
N ALA A 118 -6.98 -3.45 -10.23
CA ALA A 118 -5.98 -4.31 -9.60
C ALA A 118 -6.60 -5.53 -8.90
N LYS A 119 -5.78 -6.57 -8.76
CA LYS A 119 -6.11 -7.84 -8.11
C LYS A 119 -5.40 -7.92 -6.77
N LEU A 120 -6.17 -8.13 -5.70
CA LEU A 120 -5.67 -8.23 -4.34
C LEU A 120 -5.47 -9.69 -3.93
N TYR A 121 -4.39 -9.89 -3.20
CA TYR A 121 -4.07 -11.12 -2.50
C TYR A 121 -3.91 -10.78 -1.01
N ILE A 122 -4.68 -11.42 -0.14
CA ILE A 122 -4.72 -11.05 1.28
C ILE A 122 -3.90 -12.05 2.10
N ALA A 123 -2.82 -11.57 2.71
CA ALA A 123 -2.05 -12.33 3.68
C ALA A 123 -2.43 -11.92 5.10
N LYS A 124 -3.12 -12.80 5.82
CA LYS A 124 -3.44 -12.60 7.23
C LYS A 124 -2.26 -13.04 8.09
N VAL A 125 -1.69 -12.11 8.87
CA VAL A 125 -0.53 -12.34 9.75
C VAL A 125 -0.80 -11.98 11.21
N SER A 126 -1.96 -11.37 11.51
CA SER A 126 -2.38 -11.00 12.86
C SER A 126 -3.85 -11.38 13.10
N GLU A 127 -4.22 -11.61 14.36
CA GLU A 127 -5.55 -12.13 14.73
C GLU A 127 -6.49 -11.06 15.28
N ASN A 128 -6.40 -10.81 16.59
CA ASN A 128 -7.50 -10.25 17.40
C ASN A 128 -7.13 -9.00 18.16
N ASN A 129 -5.90 -8.50 18.01
CA ASN A 129 -5.48 -7.31 18.70
C ASN A 129 -4.38 -6.58 17.92
N LYS A 130 -4.00 -5.42 18.46
CA LYS A 130 -2.89 -4.60 17.97
C LYS A 130 -1.53 -5.31 18.00
N TYR A 131 -1.42 -6.58 18.34
CA TYR A 131 -0.16 -7.25 18.66
C TYR A 131 0.01 -8.59 17.92
N ILE A 132 1.27 -8.98 17.76
CA ILE A 132 1.68 -10.33 17.36
C ILE A 132 2.59 -10.89 18.44
N LEU A 133 2.50 -12.20 18.72
CA LEU A 133 3.47 -12.86 19.59
C LEU A 133 4.83 -12.84 18.91
N ASP A 134 5.91 -12.60 19.66
CA ASP A 134 7.26 -12.51 19.10
C ASP A 134 7.67 -13.82 18.39
N THR A 135 7.20 -14.97 18.91
CA THR A 135 7.37 -16.29 18.29
C THR A 135 6.72 -16.42 16.91
N ASN A 136 5.73 -15.56 16.62
CA ASN A 136 4.98 -15.55 15.37
C ASN A 136 5.51 -14.46 14.41
N LEU A 137 6.42 -13.58 14.80
CA LEU A 137 7.05 -12.60 13.88
C LEU A 137 7.65 -13.23 12.60
N PRO A 138 8.26 -14.44 12.64
CA PRO A 138 8.73 -15.10 11.42
C PRO A 138 7.64 -15.37 10.38
N THR A 139 6.36 -15.40 10.77
CA THR A 139 5.26 -15.60 9.82
C THR A 139 5.07 -14.44 8.87
N LEU A 140 5.43 -13.21 9.27
CA LEU A 140 5.40 -12.04 8.41
C LEU A 140 6.39 -12.19 7.24
N GLY A 141 7.61 -12.67 7.51
CA GLY A 141 8.60 -12.97 6.48
C GLY A 141 8.09 -14.05 5.51
N LYS A 142 7.48 -15.12 6.04
CA LYS A 142 6.87 -16.19 5.22
C LYS A 142 5.72 -15.68 4.33
N ALA A 143 4.92 -14.73 4.82
CA ALA A 143 3.86 -14.12 4.05
C ALA A 143 4.42 -13.28 2.88
N ILE A 144 5.50 -12.53 3.11
CA ILE A 144 6.22 -11.78 2.06
C ILE A 144 6.80 -12.77 1.03
N ASP A 145 7.48 -13.83 1.46
CA ASP A 145 8.01 -14.85 0.57
C ASP A 145 6.92 -15.50 -0.29
N TYR A 146 5.77 -15.81 0.30
CA TYR A 146 4.64 -16.41 -0.42
C TYR A 146 4.03 -15.44 -1.44
N ALA A 147 3.93 -14.16 -1.09
CA ALA A 147 3.50 -13.11 -2.02
C ALA A 147 4.42 -13.03 -3.25
N ILE A 148 5.73 -13.22 -3.05
CA ILE A 148 6.73 -13.23 -4.13
C ILE A 148 6.66 -14.53 -4.93
N ASP A 149 6.76 -15.69 -4.28
CA ASP A 149 7.03 -16.96 -4.96
C ASP A 149 5.78 -17.65 -5.51
N LYS A 150 4.65 -17.50 -4.81
CA LYS A 150 3.40 -18.21 -5.12
C LYS A 150 2.40 -17.29 -5.79
N TRP A 151 2.22 -16.11 -5.21
CA TRP A 151 1.34 -15.10 -5.81
C TRP A 151 2.02 -14.27 -6.86
N ASP A 152 3.36 -14.25 -6.97
CA ASP A 152 4.09 -13.45 -7.96
C ASP A 152 3.47 -12.06 -8.19
N VAL A 153 3.24 -11.36 -7.08
CA VAL A 153 2.63 -10.03 -7.09
C VAL A 153 3.59 -9.00 -7.67
N ASP A 154 3.08 -7.83 -8.04
CA ASP A 154 3.89 -6.69 -8.49
C ASP A 154 4.14 -5.71 -7.34
N ILE A 155 3.15 -5.55 -6.46
CA ILE A 155 3.18 -4.64 -5.30
C ILE A 155 2.91 -5.41 -4.01
N ILE A 156 3.64 -5.07 -2.94
CA ILE A 156 3.40 -5.54 -1.58
C ILE A 156 3.10 -4.32 -0.70
N SER A 157 1.93 -4.31 -0.07
CA SER A 157 1.49 -3.29 0.89
C SER A 157 1.52 -3.85 2.31
N ILE A 158 2.36 -3.27 3.17
CA ILE A 158 2.55 -3.68 4.56
C ILE A 158 2.06 -2.57 5.50
N SER A 159 0.83 -2.71 5.99
CA SER A 159 0.16 -1.68 6.80
C SER A 159 0.36 -1.88 8.31
N LEU A 160 1.58 -2.24 8.70
CA LEU A 160 1.98 -2.48 10.10
C LEU A 160 3.43 -2.01 10.33
N GLY A 161 3.79 -1.80 11.59
CA GLY A 161 5.14 -1.41 12.00
C GLY A 161 5.71 -2.26 13.12
N LEU A 162 7.04 -2.34 13.18
CA LEU A 162 7.84 -2.98 14.21
C LEU A 162 8.92 -2.01 14.68
N ASP A 163 9.15 -1.91 15.99
CA ASP A 163 10.21 -1.06 16.55
C ASP A 163 11.61 -1.55 16.14
N LYS A 164 11.78 -2.87 16.13
CA LYS A 164 13.05 -3.55 15.81
C LYS A 164 12.99 -4.18 14.43
N SER A 165 14.15 -4.22 13.79
CA SER A 165 14.32 -4.95 12.54
C SER A 165 14.40 -6.44 12.84
N GLU A 166 13.71 -7.24 12.04
CA GLU A 166 13.60 -8.69 12.24
C GLU A 166 14.25 -9.44 11.08
N PRO A 167 15.24 -10.34 11.31
CA PRO A 167 16.05 -10.94 10.25
C PRO A 167 15.26 -11.67 9.16
N ASN A 168 14.21 -12.41 9.54
CA ASN A 168 13.38 -13.16 8.58
C ASN A 168 12.60 -12.23 7.65
N ILE A 169 12.12 -11.10 8.19
CA ILE A 169 11.39 -10.10 7.41
C ILE A 169 12.38 -9.32 6.54
N ASP A 170 13.56 -8.98 7.07
CA ASP A 170 14.61 -8.27 6.33
C ASP A 170 15.11 -9.06 5.12
N ALA A 171 15.31 -10.37 5.28
CA ALA A 171 15.69 -11.29 4.20
C ALA A 171 14.60 -11.41 3.12
N ALA A 172 13.33 -11.52 3.52
CA ALA A 172 12.21 -11.57 2.58
C ALA A 172 12.04 -10.25 1.81
N LEU A 173 12.28 -9.10 2.47
CA LEU A 173 12.30 -7.79 1.83
C LEU A 173 13.48 -7.62 0.88
N ASP A 174 14.67 -8.12 1.23
CA ASP A 174 15.81 -8.12 0.31
C ASP A 174 15.53 -8.95 -0.95
N LYS A 175 14.85 -10.09 -0.80
CA LYS A 175 14.39 -10.88 -1.95
C LYS A 175 13.35 -10.14 -2.79
N ALA A 176 12.43 -9.40 -2.18
CA ALA A 176 11.45 -8.58 -2.88
C ALA A 176 12.12 -7.46 -3.69
N LEU A 177 13.06 -6.76 -3.06
CA LEU A 177 13.69 -5.55 -3.60
C LEU A 177 14.85 -5.85 -4.55
N ARG A 178 15.54 -6.98 -4.36
CA ARG A 178 16.76 -7.36 -5.08
C ARG A 178 16.80 -8.89 -5.27
N PRO A 179 15.89 -9.46 -6.07
CA PRO A 179 15.79 -10.89 -6.25
C PRO A 179 17.09 -11.43 -6.85
N ARG A 180 17.65 -12.49 -6.23
CA ARG A 180 18.87 -13.16 -6.70
C ARG A 180 18.48 -14.38 -7.53
N GLY A 181 18.73 -14.36 -8.84
CA GLY A 181 18.52 -15.52 -9.72
C GLY A 181 18.36 -15.13 -11.20
N SER A 182 18.91 -15.93 -12.11
CA SER A 182 18.93 -15.72 -13.56
C SER A 182 17.68 -16.20 -14.31
N ASN A 183 16.70 -16.76 -13.61
CA ASN A 183 15.45 -17.22 -14.17
C ASN A 183 14.47 -16.06 -14.40
N ASN A 184 13.68 -16.17 -15.48
CA ASN A 184 12.67 -15.18 -15.93
C ASN A 184 11.55 -14.82 -14.92
N ARG A 185 11.62 -15.26 -13.65
CA ARG A 185 10.68 -14.95 -12.57
C ARG A 185 11.22 -13.98 -11.51
N SER A 186 12.49 -13.57 -11.61
CA SER A 186 13.16 -12.68 -10.65
C SER A 186 12.89 -11.20 -10.92
N TYR A 187 11.62 -10.77 -10.93
CA TYR A 187 11.29 -9.34 -11.01
C TYR A 187 11.30 -8.72 -9.61
N GLU A 188 11.90 -7.55 -9.50
CA GLU A 188 11.77 -6.71 -8.31
C GLU A 188 10.30 -6.41 -8.03
N LYS A 189 9.98 -6.26 -6.75
CA LYS A 189 8.65 -5.91 -6.26
C LYS A 189 8.65 -4.48 -5.74
N ILE A 190 7.52 -3.82 -5.88
CA ILE A 190 7.29 -2.51 -5.25
C ILE A 190 6.81 -2.77 -3.83
N VAL A 191 7.52 -2.28 -2.81
CA VAL A 191 7.14 -2.50 -1.42
C VAL A 191 6.79 -1.17 -0.76
N PHE A 192 5.55 -1.07 -0.26
CA PHE A 192 5.08 0.04 0.55
C PHE A 192 4.93 -0.39 2.01
N ALA A 193 5.29 0.50 2.93
CA ALA A 193 5.07 0.25 4.35
C ALA A 193 4.73 1.51 5.15
N ALA A 194 3.90 1.32 6.17
CA ALA A 194 3.46 2.35 7.09
C ALA A 194 4.61 2.92 7.93
N ALA A 195 4.74 4.25 7.98
CA ALA A 195 5.85 4.91 8.66
C ALA A 195 5.81 4.78 10.19
N SER A 196 4.62 4.78 10.81
CA SER A 196 4.29 4.85 12.26
C SER A 196 3.29 6.00 12.51
N ASN A 197 2.53 5.89 13.59
CA ASN A 197 1.53 6.86 14.03
C ASN A 197 1.91 7.60 15.34
N GLU A 198 3.14 7.44 15.84
CA GLU A 198 3.56 8.06 17.10
C GLU A 198 4.08 9.50 16.97
N GLY A 199 3.90 10.11 15.79
CA GLY A 199 4.41 11.44 15.47
C GLY A 199 5.93 11.51 15.58
N ALA A 200 6.46 12.70 15.85
CA ALA A 200 7.91 12.92 16.03
C ALA A 200 8.51 12.27 17.30
N ARG A 201 7.72 11.54 18.10
CA ARG A 201 8.19 10.92 19.36
C ARG A 201 8.99 9.64 19.12
N ARG A 202 8.75 8.95 18.00
CA ARG A 202 9.50 7.76 17.59
C ARG A 202 10.06 7.90 16.20
N ALA A 203 11.12 7.15 15.96
CA ALA A 203 11.66 6.97 14.63
C ALA A 203 10.68 6.17 13.75
N CYS A 204 10.86 6.27 12.44
CA CYS A 204 10.13 5.46 11.48
C CYS A 204 10.23 3.96 11.81
N ALA A 205 9.11 3.25 11.76
CA ALA A 205 9.02 1.83 12.04
C ALA A 205 9.72 1.00 10.94
N PHE A 206 10.16 -0.21 11.30
CA PHE A 206 10.47 -1.25 10.33
C PHE A 206 9.16 -1.94 9.92
N PRO A 207 8.90 -2.23 8.63
CA PRO A 207 9.85 -2.23 7.51
C PRO A 207 9.99 -0.91 6.75
N ALA A 208 9.20 0.13 7.05
CA ALA A 208 9.22 1.39 6.30
C ALA A 208 10.57 2.11 6.30
N ARG A 209 11.39 1.95 7.35
CA ARG A 209 12.76 2.50 7.40
C ARG A 209 13.79 1.69 6.59
N LYS A 210 13.47 0.51 6.06
CA LYS A 210 14.43 -0.31 5.29
C LYS A 210 14.74 0.37 3.95
N PRO A 211 16.02 0.55 3.57
CA PRO A 211 16.37 1.07 2.25
C PRO A 211 15.73 0.27 1.12
N GLY A 212 15.15 0.98 0.14
CA GLY A 212 14.39 0.41 -0.97
C GLY A 212 12.88 0.35 -0.71
N VAL A 213 12.42 0.18 0.53
CA VAL A 213 10.99 0.25 0.86
C VAL A 213 10.48 1.68 0.71
N ILE A 214 9.29 1.84 0.12
CA ILE A 214 8.61 3.11 -0.01
C ILE A 214 7.83 3.38 1.27
N ARG A 215 8.40 4.23 2.14
CA ARG A 215 7.78 4.72 3.37
C ARG A 215 6.55 5.59 3.03
N VAL A 216 5.43 5.31 3.71
CA VAL A 216 4.19 6.08 3.55
C VAL A 216 3.80 6.75 4.88
N ASN A 217 3.66 8.07 4.84
CA ASN A 217 3.17 8.91 5.92
C ASN A 217 1.67 9.22 5.70
N ALA A 218 1.00 9.78 6.71
CA ALA A 218 -0.42 10.12 6.69
C ALA A 218 -0.63 11.64 6.74
N SER A 219 -1.59 12.11 5.94
CA SER A 219 -2.15 13.46 5.98
C SER A 219 -3.68 13.41 6.03
N ASP A 220 -4.31 14.57 6.18
CA ASP A 220 -5.70 14.72 5.75
C ASP A 220 -5.82 14.68 4.21
N GLY A 221 -7.05 14.85 3.71
CA GLY A 221 -7.33 14.84 2.26
C GLY A 221 -6.74 16.01 1.46
N ASN A 222 -6.15 17.02 2.09
CA ASN A 222 -5.53 18.17 1.41
C ASN A 222 -4.00 18.21 1.59
N GLY A 223 -3.40 17.16 2.16
CA GLY A 223 -1.96 17.12 2.44
C GLY A 223 -1.55 17.87 3.71
N GLY A 224 -2.50 18.18 4.61
CA GLY A 224 -2.29 18.81 5.91
C GLY A 224 -2.22 17.82 7.07
N ASP A 225 -2.08 18.34 8.29
CA ASP A 225 -2.09 17.61 9.57
C ASP A 225 -1.09 16.43 9.67
N ILE A 226 0.01 16.49 8.92
CA ILE A 226 0.95 15.36 8.77
C ILE A 226 1.62 14.99 10.10
N GLN A 227 2.02 16.01 10.87
CA GLN A 227 2.78 15.86 12.12
C GLN A 227 1.96 15.26 13.27
N ARG A 228 0.62 15.19 13.13
CA ARG A 228 -0.25 14.52 14.10
C ARG A 228 0.13 13.06 14.29
N LEU A 229 0.44 12.37 13.19
CA LEU A 229 0.70 10.93 13.17
C LEU A 229 2.11 10.58 12.72
N SER A 230 2.59 11.25 11.68
CA SER A 230 3.76 10.77 10.94
C SER A 230 5.06 11.11 11.67
N PRO A 231 6.09 10.25 11.59
CA PRO A 231 7.41 10.61 12.11
C PRO A 231 7.96 11.83 11.38
N GLY A 232 8.96 12.47 11.99
CA GLY A 232 9.65 13.61 11.41
C GLY A 232 10.16 13.34 9.98
N VAL A 233 10.34 14.43 9.24
CA VAL A 233 10.89 14.42 7.87
C VAL A 233 12.26 13.77 7.88
N ASP A 234 12.45 12.75 7.05
CA ASP A 234 13.76 12.14 6.81
C ASP A 234 14.39 12.77 5.55
N PRO A 235 15.48 13.55 5.66
CA PRO A 235 16.08 14.22 4.51
C PRO A 235 16.64 13.25 3.45
N ASN A 236 16.80 11.97 3.78
CA ASN A 236 17.33 10.95 2.87
C ASN A 236 16.24 10.24 2.07
N THR A 237 14.97 10.62 2.24
CA THR A 237 13.84 9.99 1.53
C THR A 237 12.87 11.04 0.99
N GLU A 238 12.00 10.63 0.08
CA GLU A 238 10.99 11.50 -0.52
C GLU A 238 9.85 11.89 0.45
N ASN A 239 9.71 11.20 1.59
CA ASN A 239 8.63 11.40 2.56
C ASN A 239 7.25 11.46 1.91
N PHE A 240 6.86 10.40 1.19
CA PHE A 240 5.53 10.33 0.60
C PHE A 240 4.45 10.37 1.68
N VAL A 241 3.37 11.08 1.39
CA VAL A 241 2.22 11.23 2.26
C VAL A 241 0.94 11.15 1.42
N THR A 242 -0.11 10.58 1.97
CA THR A 242 -1.45 10.54 1.35
C THR A 242 -2.50 10.52 2.47
N LEU A 243 -3.78 10.58 2.10
CA LEU A 243 -4.89 10.46 3.02
C LEU A 243 -4.69 9.29 3.99
N GLY A 244 -4.67 9.61 5.28
CA GLY A 244 -4.60 8.65 6.37
C GLY A 244 -5.22 9.19 7.66
N ILE A 245 -5.90 10.35 7.62
CA ILE A 245 -6.48 11.00 8.79
C ILE A 245 -7.99 11.17 8.60
N ASN A 246 -8.75 10.81 9.63
CA ASN A 246 -10.20 11.02 9.78
C ASN A 246 -11.03 10.47 8.62
N ILE A 247 -10.70 9.26 8.19
CA ILE A 247 -11.40 8.56 7.13
C ILE A 247 -12.66 7.91 7.72
N LEU A 248 -13.83 8.18 7.14
CA LEU A 248 -15.07 7.54 7.58
C LEU A 248 -15.06 6.04 7.27
N SER A 249 -15.37 5.24 8.27
CA SER A 249 -15.46 3.79 8.15
C SER A 249 -16.52 3.20 9.08
N ARG A 250 -16.75 1.89 8.94
CA ARG A 250 -17.63 1.13 9.84
C ARG A 250 -16.88 -0.05 10.43
N TRP A 251 -16.44 0.09 11.68
CA TRP A 251 -15.61 -0.88 12.39
C TRP A 251 -16.48 -1.68 13.35
N GLN A 252 -16.50 -3.01 13.20
CA GLN A 252 -17.31 -3.91 14.05
C GLN A 252 -18.78 -3.49 14.20
N GLY A 253 -19.37 -2.93 13.14
CA GLY A 253 -20.76 -2.53 13.11
C GLY A 253 -21.03 -1.09 13.59
N THR A 254 -20.01 -0.36 14.02
CA THR A 254 -20.12 1.05 14.46
C THR A 254 -19.44 1.98 13.46
N ASP A 255 -20.12 3.06 13.09
CA ASP A 255 -19.51 4.11 12.27
C ASP A 255 -18.44 4.83 13.09
N THR A 256 -17.23 4.91 12.53
CA THR A 256 -16.05 5.44 13.21
C THR A 256 -15.15 6.19 12.23
N LEU A 257 -14.27 7.01 12.75
CA LEU A 257 -13.22 7.68 11.97
C LEU A 257 -11.90 6.97 12.26
N ILE A 258 -11.24 6.55 11.18
CA ILE A 258 -9.96 5.85 11.27
C ILE A 258 -8.82 6.76 10.81
N SER A 259 -7.72 6.72 11.56
CA SER A 259 -6.54 7.55 11.37
C SER A 259 -5.28 6.70 11.58
N GLY A 260 -4.36 6.73 10.61
CA GLY A 260 -3.13 5.94 10.62
C GLY A 260 -2.38 5.96 9.28
N THR A 261 -1.05 5.90 9.37
CA THR A 261 -0.15 5.60 8.24
C THR A 261 -0.40 4.21 7.66
N SER A 262 -0.94 3.30 8.47
CA SER A 262 -1.52 2.02 8.07
C SER A 262 -2.63 2.16 7.02
N PHE A 263 -3.49 3.19 7.11
CA PHE A 263 -4.55 3.47 6.13
C PHE A 263 -4.07 4.28 4.93
N ALA A 264 -3.02 5.10 5.10
CA ALA A 264 -2.36 5.79 3.99
C ALA A 264 -1.60 4.82 3.07
N THR A 265 -0.97 3.80 3.63
CA THR A 265 -0.17 2.80 2.90
C THR A 265 -0.92 2.11 1.74
N PRO A 266 -2.11 1.52 1.93
CA PRO A 266 -2.87 0.90 0.84
C PRO A 266 -3.34 1.90 -0.21
N ILE A 267 -3.57 3.16 0.17
CA ILE A 267 -3.93 4.21 -0.79
C ILE A 267 -2.72 4.53 -1.68
N ALA A 268 -1.51 4.68 -1.12
CA ALA A 268 -0.30 4.89 -1.89
C ALA A 268 0.01 3.70 -2.82
N ALA A 269 -0.14 2.47 -2.31
CA ALA A 269 0.02 1.26 -3.11
C ALA A 269 -1.01 1.17 -4.26
N ALA A 270 -2.25 1.60 -4.03
CA ALA A 270 -3.29 1.64 -5.04
C ALA A 270 -3.03 2.71 -6.11
N ILE A 271 -2.55 3.91 -5.73
CA ILE A 271 -2.11 4.94 -6.68
C ILE A 271 -0.99 4.40 -7.59
N ALA A 272 -0.02 3.69 -7.01
CA ALA A 272 1.03 3.03 -7.80
C ALA A 272 0.46 1.96 -8.75
N ALA A 273 -0.55 1.20 -8.32
CA ALA A 273 -1.23 0.24 -9.18
C ALA A 273 -1.94 0.92 -10.36
N ASP A 274 -2.61 2.05 -10.16
CA ASP A 274 -3.24 2.80 -11.26
C ASP A 274 -2.23 3.45 -12.20
N ILE A 275 -1.10 3.93 -11.69
CA ILE A 275 0.01 4.41 -12.52
C ILE A 275 0.52 3.29 -13.43
N LEU A 276 0.71 2.07 -12.89
CA LEU A 276 1.12 0.92 -13.69
C LEU A 276 0.03 0.45 -14.66
N GLU A 277 -1.24 0.52 -14.27
CA GLU A 277 -2.37 0.22 -15.15
C GLU A 277 -2.38 1.19 -16.35
N LEU A 278 -2.25 2.50 -16.12
CA LEU A 278 -2.15 3.48 -17.20
C LEU A 278 -0.91 3.28 -18.06
N ALA A 279 0.24 2.98 -17.45
CA ALA A 279 1.47 2.67 -18.18
C ALA A 279 1.27 1.49 -19.15
N ARG A 280 0.52 0.46 -18.74
CA ARG A 280 0.21 -0.72 -19.56
C ARG A 280 -0.61 -0.44 -20.81
N PHE A 281 -1.44 0.60 -20.80
CA PHE A 281 -2.35 0.89 -21.91
C PHE A 281 -1.94 2.09 -22.75
N GLU A 282 -1.27 3.07 -22.15
CA GLU A 282 -1.10 4.40 -22.74
C GLU A 282 0.37 4.80 -22.96
N VAL A 283 1.34 3.97 -22.53
CA VAL A 283 2.77 4.26 -22.64
C VAL A 283 3.50 3.18 -23.43
N ASP A 284 4.20 3.57 -24.49
CA ASP A 284 5.03 2.67 -25.28
C ASP A 284 6.48 2.65 -24.76
N ILE A 285 6.82 1.61 -23.99
CA ILE A 285 8.11 1.47 -23.31
C ILE A 285 8.66 0.06 -23.48
N GLY A 286 9.99 -0.07 -23.58
CA GLY A 286 10.68 -1.34 -23.72
C GLY A 286 10.70 -2.18 -22.44
N VAL A 287 11.13 -3.44 -22.56
CA VAL A 287 11.13 -4.41 -21.44
C VAL A 287 12.02 -3.96 -20.27
N VAL A 288 13.09 -3.22 -20.52
CA VAL A 288 14.02 -2.77 -19.47
C VAL A 288 13.42 -1.60 -18.68
N GLU A 289 12.81 -0.65 -19.38
CA GLU A 289 12.07 0.47 -18.79
C GLU A 289 10.89 -0.03 -17.97
N GLN A 290 10.15 -1.02 -18.47
CA GLN A 290 9.07 -1.67 -17.75
C GLN A 290 9.56 -2.35 -16.47
N ARG A 291 10.65 -3.13 -16.55
CA ARG A 291 11.26 -3.76 -15.37
C ARG A 291 11.64 -2.76 -14.31
N TRP A 292 12.22 -1.64 -14.72
CA TRP A 292 12.58 -0.58 -13.82
C TRP A 292 11.37 0.12 -13.22
N LEU A 293 10.32 0.41 -14.01
CA LEU A 293 9.09 1.02 -13.49
C LEU A 293 8.38 0.12 -12.45
N TYR A 294 8.48 -1.21 -12.60
CA TYR A 294 7.97 -2.21 -11.66
C TYR A 294 8.90 -2.45 -10.45
N SER A 295 10.01 -1.71 -10.33
CA SER A 295 10.85 -1.72 -9.14
C SER A 295 10.44 -0.64 -8.14
N SER A 296 10.83 -0.83 -6.88
CA SER A 296 10.69 0.25 -5.88
C SER A 296 11.51 1.50 -6.23
N LYS A 297 12.63 1.37 -6.96
CA LYS A 297 13.43 2.53 -7.43
C LYS A 297 12.65 3.35 -8.48
N GLY A 298 12.15 2.69 -9.53
CA GLY A 298 11.42 3.35 -10.60
C GLY A 298 10.08 3.91 -10.15
N MET A 299 9.32 3.14 -9.34
CA MET A 299 8.06 3.64 -8.80
C MET A 299 8.25 4.85 -7.88
N ARG A 300 9.31 4.88 -7.07
CA ARG A 300 9.66 6.06 -6.26
C ARG A 300 9.93 7.29 -7.13
N ALA A 301 10.65 7.14 -8.24
CA ALA A 301 10.89 8.24 -9.17
C ALA A 301 9.59 8.74 -9.83
N ALA A 302 8.69 7.81 -10.20
CA ALA A 302 7.37 8.13 -10.74
C ALA A 302 6.50 8.89 -9.74
N LEU A 303 6.36 8.36 -8.52
CA LEU A 303 5.60 8.99 -7.45
C LEU A 303 6.15 10.37 -7.09
N LYS A 304 7.47 10.57 -7.10
CA LYS A 304 8.10 11.87 -6.79
C LYS A 304 7.72 12.98 -7.76
N ARG A 305 7.53 12.67 -9.05
CA ARG A 305 7.03 13.62 -10.06
C ARG A 305 5.52 13.77 -10.01
N TYR A 306 4.84 12.69 -9.64
CA TYR A 306 3.41 12.71 -9.55
C TYR A 306 2.92 13.56 -8.35
N ALA A 307 3.61 13.45 -7.22
CA ALA A 307 3.27 14.11 -5.97
C ALA A 307 3.35 15.63 -6.01
N GLU A 308 2.42 16.27 -5.31
CA GLU A 308 2.47 17.69 -4.99
C GLU A 308 3.50 17.94 -3.87
N LYS A 309 4.21 19.07 -3.94
CA LYS A 309 5.13 19.46 -2.86
C LYS A 309 4.32 20.10 -1.74
N VAL A 310 4.42 19.53 -0.54
CA VAL A 310 3.98 20.18 0.70
C VAL A 310 5.19 20.32 1.64
N PRO A 311 5.17 21.18 2.67
CA PRO A 311 6.35 21.46 3.49
C PRO A 311 7.00 20.19 4.07
N GLY A 312 8.15 19.78 3.51
CA GLY A 312 8.91 18.60 3.95
C GLY A 312 8.43 17.24 3.41
N TYR A 313 7.30 17.18 2.69
CA TYR A 313 6.70 15.92 2.22
C TYR A 313 6.28 15.97 0.75
N ARG A 314 5.92 14.81 0.21
CA ARG A 314 5.42 14.62 -1.16
C ARG A 314 4.00 14.06 -1.10
N PHE A 315 3.01 14.91 -1.30
CA PHE A 315 1.60 14.55 -1.21
C PHE A 315 1.12 13.86 -2.48
N LEU A 316 0.81 12.57 -2.34
CA LEU A 316 0.13 11.78 -3.36
C LEU A 316 -1.35 12.11 -3.30
N ARG A 317 -1.95 12.33 -4.46
CA ARG A 317 -3.34 12.78 -4.62
C ARG A 317 -4.00 12.07 -5.80
N PRO A 318 -5.32 12.21 -6.01
CA PRO A 318 -5.96 11.69 -7.21
C PRO A 318 -5.25 12.17 -8.48
N LEU A 319 -5.03 11.22 -9.40
CA LEU A 319 -4.51 11.45 -10.75
C LEU A 319 -5.32 12.57 -11.45
N GLU A 320 -4.64 13.51 -12.13
CA GLU A 320 -5.31 14.66 -12.76
C GLU A 320 -6.04 14.24 -14.03
N SER A 321 -5.31 13.58 -14.92
CA SER A 321 -5.80 12.98 -16.15
C SER A 321 -4.83 11.87 -16.59
N PRO A 322 -5.27 10.90 -17.41
CA PRO A 322 -4.39 9.92 -18.04
C PRO A 322 -3.22 10.57 -18.80
N GLU A 323 -3.47 11.65 -19.54
CA GLU A 323 -2.46 12.34 -20.33
C GLU A 323 -1.37 12.97 -19.45
N ALA A 324 -1.76 13.58 -18.33
CA ALA A 324 -0.82 14.12 -17.37
C ALA A 324 0.04 13.01 -16.74
N VAL A 325 -0.54 11.85 -16.47
CA VAL A 325 0.19 10.68 -15.94
C VAL A 325 1.17 10.14 -16.98
N VAL A 326 0.72 9.96 -18.22
CA VAL A 326 1.56 9.50 -19.35
C VAL A 326 2.72 10.47 -19.58
N GLN A 327 2.46 11.77 -19.56
CA GLN A 327 3.49 12.79 -19.73
C GLN A 327 4.54 12.71 -18.62
N LYS A 328 4.11 12.66 -17.35
CA LYS A 328 5.02 12.48 -16.21
C LYS A 328 5.81 11.18 -16.32
N LEU A 329 5.19 10.06 -16.71
CA LEU A 329 5.88 8.78 -16.91
C LEU A 329 6.96 8.86 -18.00
N LYS A 330 6.68 9.51 -19.13
CA LYS A 330 7.67 9.74 -20.20
C LYS A 330 8.86 10.55 -19.68
N GLU A 331 8.62 11.58 -18.88
CA GLU A 331 9.68 12.38 -18.27
C GLU A 331 10.53 11.60 -17.26
N VAL A 332 9.90 10.74 -16.44
CA VAL A 332 10.60 9.85 -15.52
C VAL A 332 11.55 8.93 -16.29
N LEU A 333 11.07 8.33 -17.37
CA LEU A 333 11.83 7.38 -18.17
C LEU A 333 12.93 8.05 -19.00
N ALA A 334 12.75 9.30 -19.40
CA ALA A 334 13.78 10.05 -20.09
C ALA A 334 14.93 10.50 -19.16
N VAL A 335 14.65 10.74 -17.88
CA VAL A 335 15.60 11.41 -16.96
C VAL A 335 16.17 10.48 -15.90
N ASP A 336 15.35 9.68 -15.21
CA ASP A 336 15.78 8.94 -14.01
C ASP A 336 16.13 7.49 -14.31
N PHE A 337 15.65 6.96 -15.43
CA PHE A 337 15.96 5.59 -15.83
C PHE A 337 17.45 5.41 -16.17
N TYR A 338 18.08 6.42 -16.78
CA TYR A 338 19.49 6.39 -17.19
C TYR A 338 20.48 6.80 -16.09
N VAL A 339 20.01 7.01 -14.84
CA VAL A 339 20.80 7.48 -13.69
C VAL A 339 20.81 6.46 -12.56
#